data_AF-A0AAV2MJ38-F1
#
_entry.id   AF-A0AAV2MJ38-F1
#
_cell.length_a   1.000
_cell.length_b   1.000
_cell.length_c   1.000
_cell.angle_alpha   90.00
_cell.angle_beta   90.00
_cell.angle_gamma   90.00
#
_symmetry.space_group_name_H-M   'P 1'
#
loop_
_entity.id
_entity.type
_entity.pdbx_description
1 polymer ?
#
loop_
_entity_poly.entity_id
_entity_poly.type
_entity_poly.pdbx_seq_one_letter_code
_entity_poly.pdbx_strand_id
1 'polypeptide(L)'
;MCRLFLAGMHFNENVKREQASSKGQPLFKVSYPKYKKGKPTAKPVKTKPTFGYVSELMHLVFTEVFSEPAPFIEQLKTVPVPADLSSQFERVPKGDVVAAHVARIWELLAYPEHCTCRDDHPDSGSQQSPAPAHDASPDS
;
A
#
# COMPACT_ATOMS: atom_id res chain seq x y z
N MET A 1 -6.45 -21.28 11.97
CA MET A 1 -7.63 -21.65 11.16
C MET A 1 -8.72 -20.57 11.12
N CYS A 2 -9.07 -19.88 12.21
CA CYS A 2 -10.17 -18.88 12.21
C CYS A 2 -10.06 -17.75 11.17
N ARG A 3 -8.84 -17.25 10.91
CA ARG A 3 -8.61 -16.16 9.94
C ARG A 3 -8.95 -16.55 8.50
N LEU A 4 -8.79 -17.83 8.12
CA LEU A 4 -9.12 -18.31 6.77
C LEU A 4 -10.63 -18.37 6.56
N PHE A 5 -11.39 -18.85 7.55
CA PHE A 5 -12.85 -18.87 7.49
C PHE A 5 -13.45 -17.46 7.45
N LEU A 6 -12.90 -16.52 8.25
CA LEU A 6 -13.28 -15.11 8.20
C LEU A 6 -13.01 -14.50 6.81
N ALA A 7 -11.85 -14.81 6.21
CA ALA A 7 -11.53 -14.36 4.87
C ALA A 7 -12.50 -14.93 3.82
N GLY A 8 -12.89 -16.21 3.95
CA GLY A 8 -13.89 -16.85 3.09
C GLY A 8 -15.26 -16.20 3.19
N MET A 9 -15.77 -15.96 4.40
CA MET A 9 -17.04 -15.26 4.61
C MET A 9 -17.01 -13.84 4.06
N HIS A 10 -15.93 -13.09 4.34
CA HIS A 10 -15.74 -11.75 3.79
C HIS A 10 -15.74 -11.76 2.25
N PHE A 11 -15.03 -12.71 1.64
CA PHE A 11 -15.01 -12.87 0.18
C PHE A 11 -16.38 -13.18 -0.37
N ASN A 12 -17.10 -14.15 0.21
CA ASN A 12 -18.41 -14.57 -0.24
C ASN A 12 -19.42 -13.41 -0.24
N GLU A 13 -19.42 -12.61 0.83
CA GLU A 13 -20.27 -11.43 0.92
C GLU A 13 -19.87 -10.34 -0.09
N ASN A 14 -18.56 -10.16 -0.33
CA ASN A 14 -18.05 -8.99 -1.05
C ASN A 14 -17.61 -9.23 -2.51
N VAL A 15 -17.68 -10.46 -3.02
CA VAL A 15 -17.21 -10.78 -4.38
C VAL A 15 -18.11 -10.17 -5.46
N LYS A 16 -19.43 -10.19 -5.25
CA LYS A 16 -20.46 -9.70 -6.19
C LYS A 16 -20.80 -8.21 -6.05
N ARG A 17 -19.97 -7.43 -5.33
CA ARG A 17 -20.22 -5.99 -5.16
C ARG A 17 -20.36 -5.27 -6.50
N GLU A 18 -21.44 -4.51 -6.60
CA GLU A 18 -21.79 -3.69 -7.75
C GLU A 18 -20.83 -2.51 -7.94
N GLN A 19 -20.89 -1.90 -9.13
CA GLN A 19 -20.19 -0.65 -9.39
C GLN A 19 -20.86 0.50 -8.63
N ALA A 20 -20.07 1.29 -7.91
CA ALA A 20 -20.55 2.49 -7.24
C ALA A 20 -20.99 3.54 -8.27
N SER A 21 -22.08 4.23 -7.98
CA SER A 21 -22.57 5.36 -8.78
C SER A 21 -22.72 6.61 -7.92
N SER A 22 -22.61 7.77 -8.54
CA SER A 22 -22.92 9.07 -7.93
C SER A 22 -23.88 9.81 -8.83
N LYS A 23 -25.05 10.21 -8.30
CA LYS A 23 -26.13 10.84 -9.08
C LYS A 23 -26.50 10.05 -10.36
N GLY A 24 -26.52 8.72 -10.25
CA GLY A 24 -26.82 7.81 -11.36
C GLY A 24 -25.68 7.56 -12.35
N GLN A 25 -24.52 8.19 -12.18
CA GLN A 25 -23.36 8.00 -13.06
C GLN A 25 -22.35 7.00 -12.45
N PRO A 26 -21.89 5.99 -13.21
CA PRO A 26 -20.92 5.01 -12.72
C PRO A 26 -19.57 5.65 -12.40
N LEU A 27 -19.00 5.31 -11.25
CA LEU A 27 -17.71 5.84 -10.80
C LEU A 27 -16.55 5.00 -11.33
N PHE A 28 -15.51 5.68 -11.80
CA PHE A 28 -14.27 5.08 -12.28
C PHE A 28 -13.06 5.70 -11.57
N LYS A 29 -12.07 4.86 -11.28
CA LYS A 29 -10.75 5.29 -10.82
C LYS A 29 -9.77 5.19 -11.98
N VAL A 30 -9.10 6.29 -12.29
CA VAL A 30 -7.99 6.31 -13.24
C VAL A 30 -6.75 5.75 -12.56
N SER A 31 -6.07 4.82 -13.23
CA SER A 31 -4.80 4.24 -12.80
C SER A 31 -3.76 4.37 -13.90
N TYR A 32 -2.49 4.52 -13.52
CA TYR A 32 -1.35 4.60 -14.45
C TYR A 32 -0.39 3.44 -14.17
N PRO A 33 -0.68 2.23 -14.69
CA PRO A 33 0.19 1.08 -14.46
C PRO A 33 1.56 1.30 -15.10
N LYS A 34 2.64 1.02 -14.36
CA LYS A 34 4.03 1.19 -14.84
C LYS A 34 4.29 0.51 -16.18
N TYR A 35 3.76 -0.70 -16.38
CA TYR A 35 3.93 -1.48 -17.62
C TYR A 35 3.29 -0.82 -18.86
N LYS A 36 2.36 0.13 -18.67
CA LYS A 36 1.70 0.86 -19.76
C LYS A 36 2.43 2.14 -20.17
N LYS A 37 3.65 2.38 -19.68
CA LYS A 37 4.50 3.54 -20.03
C LYS A 37 3.74 4.88 -19.96
N GLY A 38 3.00 5.09 -18.86
CA GLY A 38 2.24 6.32 -18.63
C GLY A 38 0.85 6.37 -19.28
N LYS A 39 0.40 5.34 -20.02
CA LYS A 39 -0.98 5.31 -20.54
C LYS A 39 -1.99 5.03 -19.42
N PRO A 40 -3.06 5.84 -19.27
CA PRO A 40 -4.06 5.65 -18.23
C PRO A 40 -4.93 4.42 -18.48
N THR A 41 -5.56 3.90 -17.42
CA THR A 41 -6.60 2.87 -17.48
C THR A 41 -7.68 3.18 -16.46
N ALA A 42 -8.93 3.21 -16.90
CA ALA A 42 -10.09 3.34 -16.03
C ALA A 42 -10.45 1.98 -15.42
N LYS A 43 -10.68 1.95 -14.11
CA LYS A 43 -11.18 0.78 -13.38
C LYS A 43 -12.50 1.12 -12.68
N PRO A 44 -13.54 0.27 -12.78
CA PRO A 44 -14.78 0.47 -12.03
C PRO A 44 -14.50 0.58 -10.54
N VAL A 45 -15.06 1.60 -9.90
CA VAL A 45 -15.06 1.69 -8.44
C VAL A 45 -16.21 0.83 -7.93
N LYS A 46 -15.91 -0.21 -7.15
CA LYS A 46 -16.93 -1.02 -6.51
C LYS A 46 -17.52 -0.31 -5.30
N THR A 47 -18.75 -0.66 -4.93
CA THR A 47 -19.38 -0.23 -3.67
C THR A 47 -18.51 -0.60 -2.45
N LYS A 48 -18.72 0.12 -1.35
CA LYS A 48 -18.00 -0.16 -0.09
C LYS A 48 -18.27 -1.61 0.35
N PRO A 49 -17.25 -2.30 0.91
CA PRO A 49 -17.46 -3.61 1.45
C PRO A 49 -18.39 -3.57 2.65
N THR A 50 -19.12 -4.67 2.84
CA THR A 50 -20.00 -4.91 3.97
C THR A 50 -19.40 -5.99 4.88
N PHE A 51 -19.87 -6.02 6.13
CA PHE A 51 -19.39 -6.91 7.18
C PHE A 51 -20.56 -7.60 7.90
N GLY A 52 -21.65 -7.88 7.18
CA GLY A 52 -22.84 -8.54 7.72
C GLY A 52 -22.51 -9.89 8.36
N TYR A 53 -21.60 -10.64 7.74
CA TYR A 53 -21.10 -11.91 8.27
C TYR A 53 -20.54 -11.80 9.70
N VAL A 54 -20.00 -10.65 10.11
CA VAL A 54 -19.50 -10.45 11.48
C VAL A 54 -20.65 -10.37 12.45
N SER A 55 -21.68 -9.60 12.12
CA SER A 55 -22.88 -9.46 12.96
C SER A 55 -23.60 -10.79 13.14
N GLU A 56 -23.77 -11.55 12.06
CA GLU A 56 -24.39 -12.88 12.09
C GLU A 56 -23.56 -13.86 12.91
N LEU A 57 -22.23 -13.86 12.74
CA LEU A 57 -21.33 -14.71 13.51
C LEU A 57 -21.37 -14.37 15.00
N MET A 58 -21.36 -13.09 15.36
CA MET A 58 -21.42 -12.66 16.76
C MET A 58 -22.77 -13.03 17.39
N HIS A 59 -23.88 -12.89 16.64
CA HIS A 59 -25.19 -13.32 17.10
C HIS A 59 -25.20 -14.82 17.39
N LEU A 60 -24.78 -15.65 16.41
CA LEU A 60 -24.70 -17.11 16.57
C LEU A 60 -23.88 -17.53 17.79
N VAL A 61 -22.72 -16.90 17.98
CA VAL A 61 -21.84 -17.21 19.12
C VAL A 61 -22.53 -16.90 20.46
N PHE A 62 -23.21 -15.76 20.57
CA PHE A 62 -23.84 -15.35 21.83
C PHE A 62 -25.22 -15.95 22.08
N THR A 63 -25.91 -16.46 21.07
CA THR A 63 -27.22 -17.11 21.25
C THR A 63 -27.14 -18.62 21.32
N GLU A 64 -26.30 -19.24 20.48
CA GLU A 64 -26.29 -20.70 20.32
C GLU A 64 -25.09 -21.37 21.02
N VAL A 65 -23.95 -20.70 21.11
CA VAL A 65 -22.70 -21.33 21.58
C VAL A 65 -22.48 -21.10 23.08
N PHE A 66 -22.82 -19.92 23.59
CA PHE A 66 -22.69 -19.60 25.00
C PHE A 66 -24.05 -19.66 25.71
N SER A 67 -24.19 -20.59 26.67
CA SER A 67 -25.40 -20.68 27.50
C SER A 67 -25.58 -19.47 28.43
N GLU A 68 -24.48 -18.81 28.82
CA GLU A 68 -24.51 -17.58 29.61
C GLU A 68 -23.40 -16.62 29.13
N PRO A 69 -23.70 -15.64 28.27
CA PRO A 69 -22.68 -14.77 27.67
C PRO A 69 -22.24 -13.62 28.59
N ALA A 70 -22.98 -13.33 29.67
CA ALA A 70 -22.74 -12.18 30.54
C ALA A 70 -21.32 -12.15 31.18
N PRO A 71 -20.78 -13.26 31.74
CA PRO A 71 -19.44 -13.26 32.32
C PRO A 71 -18.34 -12.93 31.32
N PHE A 72 -18.49 -13.40 30.07
CA PHE A 72 -17.54 -13.11 28.99
C PHE A 72 -17.58 -11.64 28.57
N ILE A 73 -18.78 -11.07 28.46
CA ILE A 73 -18.95 -9.64 28.14
C ILE A 73 -18.35 -8.76 29.24
N GLU A 74 -18.56 -9.12 30.51
CA GLU A 74 -17.97 -8.39 31.63
C GLU A 74 -16.45 -8.46 31.62
N GLN A 75 -15.85 -9.62 31.37
CA GLN A 75 -14.40 -9.75 31.22
C GLN A 75 -13.85 -8.98 30.01
N LEU A 76 -14.57 -8.92 28.89
CA LEU A 76 -14.14 -8.11 27.74
C LEU A 76 -14.09 -6.62 28.08
N LYS A 77 -15.03 -6.13 28.90
CA LYS A 77 -15.06 -4.73 29.34
C LYS A 77 -13.90 -4.38 30.27
N THR A 78 -13.28 -5.35 30.94
CA THR A 78 -12.11 -5.11 31.80
C THR A 78 -10.80 -5.04 31.03
N VAL A 79 -10.77 -5.49 29.76
CA VAL A 79 -9.57 -5.37 28.92
C VAL A 79 -9.33 -3.89 28.61
N PRO A 80 -8.20 -3.31 29.06
CA PRO A 80 -7.91 -1.91 28.79
C PRO A 80 -7.66 -1.73 27.29
N VAL A 81 -8.39 -0.79 26.67
CA VAL A 81 -8.12 -0.39 25.30
C VAL A 81 -6.86 0.47 25.31
N PRO A 82 -5.75 0.03 24.69
CA PRO A 82 -4.55 0.85 24.63
C PRO A 82 -4.86 2.14 23.86
N ALA A 83 -4.27 3.25 24.29
CA ALA A 83 -4.36 4.49 23.55
C ALA A 83 -3.79 4.29 22.13
N ASP A 84 -4.35 4.97 21.13
CA ASP A 84 -3.83 4.92 19.78
C ASP A 84 -2.34 5.25 19.77
N LEU A 85 -1.53 4.55 18.97
CA LEU A 85 -0.10 4.89 18.83
C LEU A 85 0.12 6.35 18.43
N SER A 86 -0.85 6.99 17.76
CA SER A 86 -0.80 8.40 17.37
C SER A 86 -0.97 9.37 18.55
N SER A 87 -1.54 8.91 19.66
CA SER A 87 -1.82 9.75 20.84
C SER A 87 -0.55 10.21 21.56
N GLN A 88 0.56 9.50 21.38
CA GLN A 88 1.87 9.85 21.95
C GLN A 88 2.58 11.00 21.21
N PHE A 89 2.07 11.42 20.04
CA PHE A 89 2.68 12.46 19.23
C PHE A 89 1.85 13.75 19.28
N GLU A 90 2.53 14.89 19.25
CA GLU A 90 1.87 16.19 19.13
C GLU A 90 1.13 16.29 17.79
N ARG A 91 -0.11 16.78 17.83
CA ARG A 91 -0.92 16.95 16.62
C ARG A 91 -0.70 18.33 16.04
N VAL A 92 -0.01 18.37 14.91
CA VAL A 92 0.12 19.58 14.10
C VAL A 92 -1.28 19.99 13.57
N PRO A 93 -1.65 21.28 13.63
CA PRO A 93 -2.90 21.78 13.06
C PRO A 93 -3.04 21.42 11.57
N LYS A 94 -4.27 21.09 11.16
CA LYS A 94 -4.56 20.68 9.78
C LYS A 94 -4.08 21.71 8.74
N GLY A 95 -4.19 23.01 9.06
CA GLY A 95 -3.75 24.09 8.17
C GLY A 95 -2.26 24.00 7.83
N ASP A 96 -1.42 23.77 8.83
CA ASP A 96 0.03 23.72 8.67
C ASP A 96 0.47 22.47 7.90
N VAL A 97 -0.19 21.33 8.15
CA VAL A 97 0.02 20.09 7.38
C VAL A 97 -0.31 20.29 5.90
N VAL A 98 -1.40 20.99 5.60
CA VAL A 98 -1.80 21.31 4.22
C VAL A 98 -0.81 22.28 3.57
N ALA A 99 -0.40 23.34 4.27
CA ALA A 99 0.56 24.32 3.78
C ALA A 99 1.91 23.66 3.45
N ALA A 100 2.45 22.83 4.36
CA ALA A 100 3.68 22.08 4.13
C ALA A 100 3.57 21.12 2.94
N HIS A 101 2.41 20.46 2.77
CA HIS A 101 2.18 19.58 1.63
C HIS A 101 2.18 20.33 0.30
N VAL A 102 1.50 21.49 0.23
CA VAL A 102 1.44 22.33 -0.97
C VAL A 102 2.82 22.91 -1.30
N ALA A 103 3.55 23.41 -0.29
CA ALA A 103 4.91 23.92 -0.46
C ALA A 103 5.85 22.85 -1.05
N ARG A 104 5.83 21.63 -0.50
CA ARG A 104 6.63 20.50 -1.03
C ARG A 104 6.28 20.17 -2.48
N ILE A 105 4.99 20.21 -2.84
CA ILE A 105 4.57 19.98 -4.24
C ILE A 105 5.08 21.10 -5.14
N TRP A 106 4.97 22.35 -4.70
CA TRP A 106 5.44 23.50 -5.45
C TRP A 106 6.95 23.44 -5.68
N GLU A 107 7.74 23.09 -4.66
CA GLU A 107 9.19 22.94 -4.76
C GLU A 107 9.59 21.83 -5.76
N LEU A 108 8.89 20.69 -5.75
CA LEU A 108 9.08 19.62 -6.72
C LEU A 108 8.68 19.99 -8.16
N LEU A 109 7.79 20.96 -8.34
CA LEU A 109 7.37 21.45 -9.65
C LEU A 109 8.19 22.65 -10.13
N ALA A 110 8.76 23.43 -9.22
CA ALA A 110 9.59 24.60 -9.50
C ALA A 110 11.02 24.23 -9.95
N TYR A 111 11.48 23.00 -9.66
CA TYR A 111 12.74 22.44 -10.16
C TYR A 111 12.52 21.09 -10.85
N PRO A 112 12.12 21.07 -12.13
CA PRO A 112 12.00 19.84 -12.91
C PRO A 112 13.35 19.22 -13.33
N GLU A 113 14.45 19.96 -13.18
CA GLU A 113 15.80 19.64 -13.68
C GLU A 113 16.64 18.80 -12.71
N HIS A 114 16.09 17.72 -12.15
CA HIS A 114 16.92 16.63 -11.60
C HIS A 114 16.31 15.25 -11.87
N CYS A 115 15.76 15.07 -13.07
CA CYS A 115 15.92 13.79 -13.73
C CYS A 115 17.33 13.76 -14.30
N THR A 116 18.31 13.28 -13.55
CA THR A 116 19.58 12.86 -14.16
C THR A 116 19.25 11.62 -15.00
N CYS A 117 18.87 11.84 -16.26
CA CYS A 117 19.14 10.86 -17.29
C CYS A 117 20.64 10.56 -17.17
N ARG A 118 20.94 9.33 -16.74
CA ARG A 118 22.26 8.77 -16.85
C ARG A 118 22.52 8.70 -18.35
N ASP A 119 23.16 9.73 -18.88
CA ASP A 119 23.70 9.74 -20.23
C ASP A 119 24.79 8.67 -20.28
N ASP A 120 24.40 7.45 -20.59
CA ASP A 120 25.35 6.44 -21.06
C ASP A 120 25.76 6.84 -22.48
N HIS A 121 26.92 7.47 -22.59
CA HIS A 121 27.66 7.62 -23.84
C HIS A 121 29.16 7.57 -23.55
N PRO A 122 29.99 7.17 -24.53
CA PRO A 122 29.98 5.94 -25.29
C PRO A 122 31.19 5.05 -24.91
N ASP A 123 31.13 3.80 -25.34
CA ASP A 123 32.21 2.82 -25.29
C ASP A 123 33.52 3.40 -25.89
N SER A 124 34.44 3.80 -25.02
CA SER A 124 35.82 4.12 -25.39
C SER A 124 36.65 2.86 -25.15
N GLY A 125 36.68 2.02 -26.18
CA GLY A 125 37.57 0.87 -26.25
C GLY A 125 39.03 1.33 -26.14
N SER A 126 39.56 1.27 -24.93
CA SER A 126 40.98 1.41 -24.66
C SER A 126 41.70 0.19 -25.25
N GLN A 127 42.44 0.42 -26.34
CA GLN A 127 43.41 -0.53 -26.87
C GLN A 127 44.46 -0.83 -25.79
N GLN A 128 44.45 -2.06 -25.31
CA GLN A 128 45.47 -2.58 -24.40
C GLN A 128 46.57 -3.21 -25.26
N SER A 129 47.70 -2.51 -25.40
CA SER A 129 48.93 -3.14 -25.88
C SER A 129 49.57 -3.94 -24.74
N PRO A 130 50.15 -5.12 -25.03
CA PRO A 130 50.55 -6.09 -24.01
C PRO A 130 51.85 -5.72 -23.29
N ALA A 131 51.95 -6.16 -22.03
CA ALA A 131 53.11 -6.02 -21.15
C ALA A 131 54.32 -6.85 -21.63
N PRO A 132 55.56 -6.44 -21.29
CA PRO A 132 56.78 -7.08 -21.76
C PRO A 132 57.06 -8.41 -21.05
N ALA A 133 57.40 -9.44 -21.83
CA ALA A 133 57.97 -10.69 -21.34
C ALA A 133 59.43 -10.46 -20.95
N HIS A 134 59.71 -10.47 -19.65
CA HIS A 134 61.04 -10.79 -19.14
C HIS A 134 61.08 -12.29 -18.90
N ASP A 135 61.86 -13.00 -19.70
CA ASP A 135 62.31 -14.34 -19.35
C ASP A 135 63.81 -14.49 -19.60
N ALA A 136 64.40 -15.27 -18.73
CA ALA A 136 65.82 -15.31 -18.41
C ALA A 136 66.69 -15.88 -19.53
N SER A 137 67.87 -15.27 -19.73
CA SER A 137 69.00 -15.94 -20.38
C SER A 137 69.57 -17.03 -19.46
N PRO A 138 69.99 -18.18 -20.02
CA PRO A 138 70.97 -19.03 -19.38
C PRO A 138 72.36 -18.87 -20.03
N ASP A 139 73.30 -18.50 -19.18
CA ASP A 139 74.70 -18.94 -19.04
C ASP A 139 75.39 -19.67 -20.22
N SER A 140 76.48 -19.08 -20.74
CA SER A 140 77.82 -19.68 -21.01
C SER A 140 78.74 -18.70 -21.74
#